data_AF-A0AAV5I8E7-F1
#
_entry.id   AF-A0AAV5I8E7-F1
#
_cell.length_a   1.000
_cell.length_b   1.000
_cell.length_c   1.000
_cell.angle_alpha   90.00
_cell.angle_beta   90.00
_cell.angle_gamma   90.00
#
_symmetry.space_group_name_H-M   'P 1'
#
loop_
_entity.id
_entity.type
_entity.pdbx_description
1 polymer ?
#
loop_
_entity_poly.entity_id
_entity_poly.type
_entity_poly.pdbx_seq_one_letter_code
_entity_poly.pdbx_strand_id
1 'polypeptide(L)'
;MKVQIPSTTGTKSIIQIVHDLKEGSETKTLPSASKVWEARGLNANKQWKVPEGERILEQLQIVEVENAEEISSAPIPLIEHFRQGLGRLKGGYARGLGIGGLSNRYMEQELIKAREEQATKRADDLEKRISNMGDTIKMQDNLINQLHNLVEDLHNQVNEYKNAGSENENVSGIKLSESQLQQIAAFVMQGSK
;
A
#
# COMPACT_ATOMS: atom_id res chain seq x y z
N MET A 1 -30.41 29.14 23.21
CA MET A 1 -29.29 29.01 24.17
C MET A 1 -29.30 27.60 24.73
N LYS A 2 -28.31 26.76 24.40
CA LYS A 2 -28.16 25.45 25.04
C LYS A 2 -27.52 25.68 26.40
N VAL A 3 -28.26 25.38 27.47
CA VAL A 3 -27.73 25.42 28.84
C VAL A 3 -26.73 24.28 28.97
N GLN A 4 -25.46 24.63 29.12
CA GLN A 4 -24.39 23.69 29.40
C GLN A 4 -24.40 23.47 30.91
N ILE A 5 -24.97 22.36 31.35
CA ILE A 5 -24.94 21.97 32.77
C ILE A 5 -23.50 21.47 33.02
N PRO A 6 -22.69 22.13 33.86
CA PRO A 6 -21.38 21.61 34.20
C PRO A 6 -21.57 20.30 34.96
N SER A 7 -21.08 19.20 34.37
CA SER A 7 -21.04 17.88 35.00
C SER A 7 -19.97 17.88 36.10
N THR A 8 -20.27 18.54 37.21
CA THR A 8 -19.56 18.36 38.46
C THR A 8 -20.23 17.17 39.15
N THR A 9 -19.47 16.10 39.42
CA THR A 9 -19.80 14.88 40.22
C THR A 9 -19.85 13.58 39.41
N GLY A 10 -18.66 13.01 39.20
CA GLY A 10 -18.45 11.65 38.71
C GLY A 10 -16.97 11.42 38.47
N THR A 11 -16.37 10.37 39.03
CA THR A 11 -14.99 9.97 38.69
C THR A 11 -14.97 9.70 37.18
N LYS A 12 -14.25 10.53 36.41
CA LYS A 12 -14.10 10.33 34.96
C LYS A 12 -13.60 8.91 34.71
N SER A 13 -14.26 8.19 33.80
CA SER A 13 -13.79 6.86 33.41
C SER A 13 -12.46 7.00 32.67
N ILE A 14 -11.67 5.92 32.65
CA ILE A 14 -10.43 5.89 31.88
C ILE A 14 -10.67 6.22 30.40
N ILE A 15 -11.82 5.81 29.83
CA ILE A 15 -12.20 6.14 28.45
C ILE A 15 -12.37 7.65 28.27
N GLN A 16 -13.06 8.32 29.20
CA GLN A 16 -13.24 9.77 29.13
C GLN A 16 -11.88 10.49 29.25
N ILE A 17 -11.00 9.99 30.12
CA ILE A 17 -9.65 10.54 30.30
C ILE A 17 -8.82 10.37 29.02
N VAL A 18 -8.87 9.20 28.38
CA VAL A 18 -8.20 8.94 27.10
C VAL A 18 -8.70 9.87 26.01
N HIS A 19 -10.02 10.04 25.90
CA HIS A 19 -10.62 10.95 24.93
C HIS A 19 -10.21 12.40 25.17
N ASP A 20 -10.32 12.89 26.41
CA ASP A 20 -9.96 14.25 26.78
C ASP A 20 -8.47 14.54 26.49
N LEU A 21 -7.57 13.57 26.78
CA LEU A 21 -6.14 13.68 26.48
C LEU A 21 -5.84 13.64 24.99
N LYS A 22 -6.58 12.83 24.21
CA LYS A 22 -6.44 12.74 22.75
C LYS A 22 -6.86 14.04 22.08
N GLU A 23 -8.02 14.57 22.43
CA GLU A 23 -8.53 15.85 21.89
C GLU A 23 -7.67 17.05 22.31
N GLY A 24 -7.02 16.97 23.47
CA GLY A 24 -6.05 17.98 23.91
C GLY A 24 -4.66 17.85 23.25
N SER A 25 -4.40 16.81 22.46
CA SER A 25 -3.10 16.58 21.83
C SER A 25 -3.09 17.08 20.39
N GLU A 26 -2.00 17.74 19.99
CA GLU A 26 -1.83 18.27 18.61
C GLU A 26 -1.84 17.15 17.56
N THR A 27 -1.28 15.99 17.91
CA THR A 27 -1.16 14.82 17.03
C THR A 27 -2.44 13.99 16.96
N LYS A 28 -3.42 14.23 17.84
CA LYS A 28 -4.64 13.41 18.04
C LYS A 28 -4.35 11.90 18.19
N THR A 29 -3.13 11.55 18.60
CA THR A 29 -2.71 10.17 18.83
C THR A 29 -3.22 9.68 20.18
N LEU A 30 -3.34 8.36 20.34
CA LEU A 30 -3.69 7.80 21.65
C LEU A 30 -2.60 8.17 22.69
N PRO A 31 -2.98 8.59 23.90
CA PRO A 31 -2.04 8.86 24.99
C PRO A 31 -1.40 7.56 25.50
N SER A 32 -0.23 7.66 26.13
CA SER A 32 0.41 6.52 26.80
C SER A 32 -0.31 6.14 28.09
N ALA A 33 -0.15 4.89 28.54
CA ALA A 33 -0.78 4.41 29.77
C ALA A 33 -0.30 5.21 30.99
N SER A 34 0.95 5.65 31.01
CA SER A 34 1.53 6.52 32.04
C SER A 34 0.73 7.81 32.21
N LYS A 35 0.46 8.52 31.09
CA LYS A 35 -0.33 9.76 31.08
C LYS A 35 -1.77 9.54 31.52
N VAL A 36 -2.38 8.45 31.07
CA VAL A 36 -3.74 8.08 31.45
C VAL A 36 -3.83 7.73 32.94
N TRP A 37 -2.83 7.02 33.46
CA TRP A 37 -2.75 6.63 34.87
C TRP A 37 -2.56 7.83 35.79
N GLU A 38 -1.67 8.76 35.44
CA GLU A 38 -1.45 10.01 36.15
C GLU A 38 -2.75 10.85 36.19
N ALA A 39 -3.37 11.09 35.04
CA ALA A 39 -4.60 11.88 34.94
C ALA A 39 -5.77 11.27 35.73
N ARG A 40 -5.82 9.94 35.83
CA ARG A 40 -6.82 9.22 36.65
C ARG A 40 -6.50 9.30 38.14
N GLY A 41 -5.24 9.02 38.46
CA GLY A 41 -4.79 8.72 39.81
C GLY A 41 -4.58 9.96 40.67
N LEU A 42 -4.25 11.11 40.08
CA LEU A 42 -4.05 12.35 40.82
C LEU A 42 -5.37 13.09 41.11
N ASN A 43 -5.47 13.69 42.29
CA ASN A 43 -6.50 14.67 42.63
C ASN A 43 -6.07 16.09 42.18
N ALA A 44 -6.92 17.09 42.41
CA ALA A 44 -6.63 18.48 42.07
C ALA A 44 -5.36 19.03 42.75
N ASN A 45 -4.97 18.45 43.89
CA ASN A 45 -3.78 18.81 44.65
C ASN A 45 -2.54 18.00 44.24
N LYS A 46 -2.59 17.27 43.12
CA LYS A 46 -1.53 16.39 42.64
C LYS A 46 -1.10 15.30 43.64
N GLN A 47 -2.04 14.84 44.47
CA GLN A 47 -1.83 13.69 45.36
C GLN A 47 -2.52 12.45 44.78
N TRP A 48 -1.90 11.30 44.96
CA TRP A 48 -2.46 10.02 44.53
C TRP A 48 -3.69 9.65 45.34
N LYS A 49 -4.78 9.33 44.63
CA LYS A 49 -6.03 8.80 45.20
C LYS A 49 -5.91 7.34 45.65
N VAL A 50 -4.84 6.65 45.24
CA VAL A 50 -4.57 5.25 45.56
C VAL A 50 -3.15 5.10 46.12
N PRO A 51 -2.93 4.26 47.15
CA PRO A 51 -1.62 4.11 47.78
C PRO A 51 -0.50 3.71 46.81
N GLU A 52 -0.81 2.83 45.86
CA GLU A 52 0.14 2.31 44.86
C GLU A 52 0.27 3.19 43.62
N GLY A 53 -0.26 4.42 43.65
CA GLY A 53 -0.38 5.29 42.48
C GLY A 53 0.96 5.60 41.84
N GLU A 54 1.92 6.03 42.66
CA GLU A 54 3.26 6.41 42.23
C GLU A 54 4.04 5.21 41.69
N ARG A 55 4.07 4.10 42.44
CA ARG A 55 4.75 2.87 42.04
C ARG A 55 4.22 2.34 40.69
N ILE A 56 2.92 2.42 40.46
CA ILE A 56 2.32 2.01 39.18
C ILE A 56 2.74 2.96 38.05
N LEU A 57 2.82 4.27 38.30
CA LEU A 57 3.28 5.23 37.30
C LEU A 57 4.72 4.93 36.88
N GLU A 58 5.61 4.72 37.85
CA GLU A 58 7.01 4.36 37.59
C GLU A 58 7.10 3.09 36.75
N GLN A 59 6.33 2.06 37.11
CA GLN A 59 6.31 0.81 36.35
C GLN A 59 5.82 1.00 34.91
N LEU A 60 4.82 1.84 34.68
CA LEU A 60 4.34 2.16 33.34
C LEU A 60 5.40 2.95 32.55
N GLN A 61 6.11 3.90 33.18
CA GLN A 61 7.17 4.67 32.51
C GLN A 61 8.36 3.80 32.12
N ILE A 62 8.76 2.85 32.97
CA ILE A 62 9.83 1.89 32.65
C ILE A 62 9.45 1.08 31.40
N VAL A 63 8.25 0.50 31.40
CA VAL A 63 7.73 -0.30 30.28
C VAL A 63 7.55 0.53 29.01
N GLU A 64 7.20 1.81 29.12
CA GLU A 64 7.09 2.72 27.97
C GLU A 64 8.42 2.84 27.21
N VAL A 65 9.53 2.80 27.93
CA VAL A 65 10.88 2.86 27.37
C VAL A 65 11.36 1.48 26.93
N GLU A 66 11.24 0.46 27.79
CA GLU A 66 11.77 -0.88 27.55
C GLU A 66 11.02 -1.65 26.46
N ASN A 67 9.71 -1.41 26.30
CA ASN A 67 8.85 -2.12 25.36
C ASN A 67 8.27 -1.20 24.27
N ALA A 68 8.90 -0.05 23.99
CA ALA A 68 8.37 0.96 23.06
C ALA A 68 7.97 0.39 21.68
N GLU A 69 8.78 -0.49 21.11
CA GLU A 69 8.51 -1.12 19.80
C GLU A 69 7.35 -2.11 19.86
N GLU A 70 7.28 -2.94 20.90
CA GLU A 70 6.20 -3.91 21.10
C GLU A 70 4.86 -3.20 21.37
N ILE A 71 4.91 -2.14 22.18
CA ILE A 71 3.74 -1.31 22.49
C ILE A 71 3.24 -0.60 21.22
N SER A 72 4.13 0.03 20.45
CA SER A 72 3.73 0.78 19.25
C SER A 72 3.26 -0.10 18.10
N SER A 73 3.77 -1.34 18.00
CA SER A 73 3.37 -2.32 16.98
C SER A 73 2.09 -3.09 17.34
N ALA A 74 1.64 -3.02 18.59
CA ALA A 74 0.43 -3.70 19.03
C ALA A 74 -0.82 -3.13 18.36
N PRO A 75 -1.88 -3.95 18.15
CA PRO A 75 -3.16 -3.46 17.62
C PRO A 75 -3.78 -2.34 18.46
N ILE A 76 -3.50 -2.30 19.77
CA ILE A 76 -3.88 -1.21 20.66
C ILE A 76 -2.72 -0.90 21.62
N PRO A 77 -1.90 0.13 21.33
CA PRO A 77 -0.75 0.49 22.14
C PRO A 77 -1.09 0.75 23.61
N LEU A 78 -2.21 1.43 23.89
CA LEU A 78 -2.61 1.75 25.26
C LEU A 78 -2.90 0.50 26.12
N ILE A 79 -3.56 -0.52 25.56
CA ILE A 79 -3.84 -1.77 26.30
C ILE A 79 -2.57 -2.56 26.48
N GLU A 80 -1.75 -2.64 25.43
CA GLU A 80 -0.48 -3.35 25.48
C GLU A 80 0.42 -2.75 26.56
N HIS A 81 0.49 -1.42 26.63
CA HIS A 81 1.23 -0.71 27.66
C HIS A 81 0.72 -1.03 29.07
N PHE A 82 -0.60 -0.99 29.33
CA PHE A 82 -1.15 -1.41 30.62
C PHE A 82 -0.91 -2.91 30.92
N ARG A 83 -0.94 -3.77 29.90
CA ARG A 83 -0.70 -5.22 30.05
C ARG A 83 0.74 -5.51 30.45
N GLN A 84 1.70 -4.84 29.83
CA GLN A 84 3.12 -4.99 30.12
C GLN A 84 3.45 -4.39 31.50
N GLY A 85 2.90 -3.20 31.82
CA GLY A 85 3.15 -2.52 33.09
C GLY A 85 2.41 -3.09 34.30
N LEU A 86 1.25 -3.74 34.13
CA LEU A 86 0.47 -4.28 35.26
C LEU A 86 0.33 -5.81 35.23
N GLY A 87 0.94 -6.46 34.23
CA GLY A 87 0.81 -7.89 33.97
C GLY A 87 -0.58 -8.27 33.46
N ARG A 88 -0.88 -9.58 33.47
CA ARG A 88 -2.24 -10.09 33.24
C ARG A 88 -3.13 -9.67 34.42
N LEU A 89 -3.77 -8.52 34.27
CA LEU A 89 -4.72 -7.99 35.25
C LEU A 89 -5.84 -9.03 35.50
N LYS A 90 -5.83 -9.66 36.69
CA LYS A 90 -6.97 -10.47 37.13
C LYS A 90 -8.23 -9.60 37.06
N GLY A 91 -9.32 -10.12 36.48
CA GLY A 91 -10.49 -9.30 36.15
C GLY A 91 -11.06 -8.47 37.31
N GLY A 92 -10.96 -8.94 38.56
CA GLY A 92 -11.32 -8.17 39.76
C GLY A 92 -10.39 -6.99 40.04
N TYR A 93 -9.08 -7.19 39.92
CA TYR A 93 -8.05 -6.16 40.15
C TYR A 93 -8.10 -5.08 39.07
N ALA A 94 -8.22 -5.48 37.79
CA ALA A 94 -8.42 -4.56 36.67
C ALA A 94 -9.64 -3.65 36.90
N ARG A 95 -10.76 -4.23 37.31
CA ARG A 95 -12.01 -3.50 37.61
C ARG A 95 -11.85 -2.54 38.79
N GLY A 96 -11.19 -2.96 39.87
CA GLY A 96 -10.90 -2.11 41.03
C GLY A 96 -10.04 -0.89 40.70
N LEU A 97 -9.17 -0.99 39.70
CA LEU A 97 -8.36 0.13 39.20
C LEU A 97 -9.10 1.02 38.18
N GLY A 98 -10.30 0.62 37.74
CA GLY A 98 -11.05 1.32 36.68
C GLY A 98 -10.61 0.96 35.26
N ILE A 99 -9.68 0.01 35.13
CA ILE A 99 -9.11 -0.50 33.85
C ILE A 99 -10.01 -1.59 33.26
N GLY A 100 -10.81 -2.27 34.09
CA GLY A 100 -11.71 -3.34 33.67
C GLY A 100 -12.80 -2.90 32.68
N GLY A 101 -13.13 -1.60 32.62
CA GLY A 101 -14.06 -1.01 31.64
C GLY A 101 -13.45 -0.72 30.27
N LEU A 102 -12.13 -0.85 30.10
CA LEU A 102 -11.50 -0.89 28.77
C LEU A 102 -11.95 -2.14 27.99
N SER A 103 -12.41 -3.17 28.68
CA SER A 103 -13.00 -4.36 28.05
C SER A 103 -14.43 -4.06 27.59
N ASN A 104 -14.59 -3.58 26.36
CA ASN A 104 -15.13 -4.36 25.23
C ASN A 104 -15.63 -3.40 24.12
N ARG A 105 -16.70 -2.61 24.34
CA ARG A 105 -17.37 -1.88 23.24
C ARG A 105 -16.64 -0.63 22.70
N TYR A 106 -16.14 0.25 23.56
CA TYR A 106 -15.43 1.46 23.12
C TYR A 106 -14.09 1.09 22.43
N MET A 107 -13.40 0.10 22.99
CA MET A 107 -12.15 -0.40 22.42
C MET A 107 -12.38 -1.20 21.13
N GLU A 108 -13.48 -1.96 21.02
CA GLU A 108 -13.89 -2.62 19.78
C GLU A 108 -14.19 -1.59 18.68
N GLN A 109 -14.83 -0.47 19.02
CA GLN A 109 -15.05 0.62 18.07
C GLN A 109 -13.76 1.31 17.61
N GLU A 110 -12.83 1.62 18.53
CA GLU A 110 -11.54 2.19 18.12
C GLU A 110 -10.68 1.16 17.36
N LEU A 111 -10.77 -0.14 17.69
CA LEU A 111 -10.15 -1.24 16.93
C LEU A 111 -10.70 -1.33 15.51
N ILE A 112 -12.02 -1.28 15.36
CA ILE A 112 -12.69 -1.31 14.05
C ILE A 112 -12.25 -0.10 13.25
N LYS A 113 -12.27 1.10 13.85
CA LYS A 113 -11.87 2.34 13.20
C LYS A 113 -10.41 2.34 12.78
N ALA A 114 -9.49 1.84 13.62
CA ALA A 114 -8.08 1.72 13.28
C ALA A 114 -7.85 0.70 12.15
N ARG A 115 -8.58 -0.43 12.15
CA ARG A 115 -8.54 -1.42 11.07
C ARG A 115 -9.11 -0.88 9.77
N GLU A 116 -10.20 -0.12 9.83
CA GLU A 116 -10.79 0.58 8.68
C GLU A 116 -9.79 1.58 8.11
N GLU A 117 -9.17 2.42 8.93
CA GLU A 117 -8.16 3.38 8.46
C GLU A 117 -6.93 2.70 7.85
N GLN A 118 -6.52 1.55 8.38
CA GLN A 118 -5.43 0.77 7.78
C GLN A 118 -5.87 0.12 6.45
N ALA A 119 -7.11 -0.36 6.37
CA ALA A 119 -7.66 -0.97 5.17
C ALA A 119 -7.85 0.07 4.05
N THR A 120 -8.31 1.28 4.37
CA THR A 120 -8.43 2.38 3.39
C THR A 120 -7.07 2.79 2.86
N LYS A 121 -6.06 2.97 3.73
CA LYS A 121 -4.68 3.26 3.28
C LYS A 121 -4.12 2.17 2.35
N ARG A 122 -4.39 0.89 2.64
CA ARG A 122 -4.00 -0.22 1.77
C ARG A 122 -4.76 -0.19 0.43
N ALA A 123 -6.04 0.13 0.45
CA ALA A 123 -6.85 0.26 -0.76
C ALA A 123 -6.31 1.40 -1.64
N ASP A 124 -6.04 2.57 -1.07
CA ASP A 124 -5.49 3.72 -1.80
C ASP A 124 -4.13 3.41 -2.45
N ASP A 125 -3.26 2.67 -1.75
CA ASP A 125 -1.96 2.24 -2.28
C ASP A 125 -2.11 1.24 -3.44
N LEU A 126 -3.02 0.26 -3.29
CA LEU A 126 -3.35 -0.68 -4.35
C LEU A 126 -3.97 0.00 -5.56
N GLU A 127 -4.86 0.98 -5.37
CA GLU A 127 -5.44 1.78 -6.45
C GLU A 127 -4.38 2.56 -7.23
N LYS A 128 -3.44 3.20 -6.53
CA LYS A 128 -2.29 3.85 -7.19
C LYS A 128 -1.48 2.87 -8.01
N ARG A 129 -1.22 1.68 -7.47
CA ARG A 129 -0.44 0.65 -8.15
C ARG A 129 -1.17 0.12 -9.39
N ILE A 130 -2.48 -0.10 -9.31
CA ILE A 130 -3.33 -0.49 -10.44
C ILE A 130 -3.33 0.60 -11.51
N SER A 131 -3.44 1.88 -11.12
CA SER A 131 -3.37 3.00 -12.06
C SER A 131 -2.05 3.00 -12.83
N ASN A 132 -0.92 2.88 -12.13
CA ASN A 132 0.41 2.83 -12.76
C ASN A 132 0.57 1.62 -13.69
N MET A 133 0.03 0.46 -13.31
CA MET A 133 0.00 -0.72 -14.17
C MET A 133 -0.86 -0.48 -15.42
N GLY A 134 -2.01 0.18 -15.30
CA GLY A 134 -2.87 0.53 -16.41
C GLY A 134 -2.17 1.44 -17.43
N ASP A 135 -1.41 2.43 -16.97
CA ASP A 135 -0.62 3.29 -17.85
C ASP A 135 0.51 2.51 -18.55
N THR A 136 1.14 1.57 -17.85
CA THR A 136 2.17 0.69 -18.42
C THR A 136 1.58 -0.20 -19.52
N ILE A 137 0.40 -0.78 -19.30
CA ILE A 137 -0.30 -1.61 -20.29
C ILE A 137 -0.63 -0.80 -21.54
N LYS A 138 -1.18 0.41 -21.39
CA LYS A 138 -1.45 1.30 -22.54
C LYS A 138 -0.19 1.62 -23.34
N MET A 139 0.94 1.82 -22.67
CA MET A 139 2.22 2.06 -23.33
C MET A 139 2.68 0.82 -24.11
N GLN A 140 2.51 -0.37 -23.53
CA GLN A 140 2.82 -1.64 -24.20
C GLN A 140 1.90 -1.89 -25.40
N ASP A 141 0.59 -1.63 -25.30
CA ASP A 141 -0.35 -1.77 -26.41
C ASP A 141 0.01 -0.86 -27.59
N ASN A 142 0.42 0.39 -27.30
CA ASN A 142 0.89 1.30 -28.34
C ASN A 142 2.15 0.76 -29.03
N LEU A 143 3.12 0.26 -28.26
CA LEU A 143 4.34 -0.33 -28.81
C LEU A 143 4.04 -1.57 -29.67
N ILE A 144 3.13 -2.44 -29.23
CA ILE A 144 2.71 -3.62 -29.99
C ILE A 144 2.08 -3.21 -31.32
N ASN A 145 1.22 -2.19 -31.32
CA ASN A 145 0.60 -1.69 -32.56
C ASN A 145 1.64 -1.10 -33.52
N GLN A 146 2.63 -0.36 -33.01
CA GLN A 146 3.73 0.15 -33.82
C GLN A 146 4.57 -0.98 -34.44
N LEU A 147 4.85 -2.04 -33.67
CA LEU A 147 5.57 -3.21 -34.17
C LEU A 147 4.77 -3.98 -35.23
N HIS A 148 3.46 -4.14 -35.05
CA HIS A 148 2.60 -4.75 -36.07
C HIS A 148 2.63 -3.99 -37.39
N ASN A 149 2.48 -2.66 -37.35
CA ASN A 149 2.55 -1.84 -38.55
C ASN A 149 3.92 -1.99 -39.26
N LEU A 150 5.01 -2.00 -38.50
CA LEU A 150 6.36 -2.18 -39.06
C LEU A 150 6.54 -3.55 -39.72
N VAL A 151 6.01 -4.62 -39.11
CA VAL A 151 6.06 -5.96 -39.68
C VAL A 151 5.24 -6.03 -40.96
N GLU A 152 4.08 -5.39 -41.01
CA GLU A 152 3.24 -5.32 -42.21
C GLU A 152 3.94 -4.57 -43.35
N ASP A 153 4.53 -3.41 -43.07
CA ASP A 153 5.31 -2.64 -44.04
C ASP A 153 6.49 -3.45 -44.60
N LEU A 154 7.25 -4.12 -43.73
CA LEU A 154 8.36 -4.99 -44.16
C LEU A 154 7.85 -6.16 -45.01
N HIS A 155 6.71 -6.74 -44.66
CA HIS A 155 6.11 -7.83 -45.43
C HIS A 155 5.70 -7.37 -46.83
N ASN A 156 5.10 -6.17 -46.94
CA ASN A 156 4.74 -5.56 -48.21
C ASN A 156 5.99 -5.28 -49.07
N GLN A 157 7.04 -4.71 -48.49
CA GLN A 157 8.31 -4.49 -49.20
C GLN A 157 8.91 -5.80 -49.72
N VAL A 158 8.94 -6.87 -48.91
CA VAL A 158 9.44 -8.18 -49.35
C VAL A 158 8.63 -8.74 -50.52
N ASN A 159 7.32 -8.57 -50.52
CA ASN A 159 6.46 -9.01 -51.61
C ASN A 159 6.68 -8.19 -52.88
N GLU A 160 6.86 -6.88 -52.78
CA GLU A 160 7.22 -6.02 -53.91
C GLU A 160 8.56 -6.44 -54.54
N TYR A 161 9.59 -6.67 -53.72
CA TYR A 161 10.90 -7.15 -54.21
C TYR A 161 10.82 -8.53 -54.87
N LYS A 162 10.01 -9.45 -54.33
CA LYS A 162 9.76 -10.76 -54.96
C LYS A 162 9.13 -10.59 -56.35
N ASN A 163 8.06 -9.80 -56.44
CA ASN A 163 7.33 -9.59 -57.68
C ASN A 163 8.23 -8.94 -58.76
N ALA A 164 8.98 -7.90 -58.39
CA ALA A 164 9.94 -7.24 -59.28
C ALA A 164 11.09 -8.16 -59.72
N GLY A 165 11.53 -9.10 -58.86
CA GLY A 165 12.51 -10.13 -59.21
C GLY A 165 11.97 -11.11 -60.24
N SER A 166 10.74 -11.61 -60.05
CA SER A 166 10.08 -12.53 -60.99
C SER A 166 9.71 -11.87 -62.33
N GLU A 167 9.40 -10.57 -62.35
CA GLU A 167 9.22 -9.83 -63.60
C GLU A 167 10.54 -9.65 -64.35
N ASN A 168 11.65 -9.38 -63.66
CA ASN A 168 12.96 -9.30 -64.28
C ASN A 168 13.49 -10.65 -64.79
N GLU A 169 13.24 -11.77 -64.11
CA GLU A 169 13.60 -13.10 -64.63
C GLU A 169 12.81 -13.46 -65.90
N ASN A 170 11.54 -13.05 -66.00
CA ASN A 170 10.74 -13.24 -67.23
C ASN A 170 11.15 -12.32 -68.39
N VAL A 171 11.71 -11.14 -68.11
CA VAL A 171 12.16 -10.18 -69.15
C VAL A 171 13.61 -10.43 -69.59
N SER A 172 14.47 -10.96 -68.72
CA SER A 172 15.88 -11.26 -69.03
C SER A 172 16.11 -12.70 -69.53
N GLY A 173 15.14 -13.60 -69.34
CA GLY A 173 15.14 -14.94 -69.94
C GLY A 173 14.80 -14.92 -71.43
N ILE A 174 15.66 -14.33 -72.28
CA ILE A 174 15.61 -14.60 -73.73
C ILE A 174 15.97 -16.08 -73.92
N LYS A 175 14.97 -16.97 -73.84
CA LYS A 175 15.08 -18.32 -74.38
C LYS A 175 15.10 -18.18 -75.90
N LEU A 176 16.32 -18.06 -76.46
CA LEU A 176 16.53 -18.18 -77.89
C LEU A 176 15.94 -19.52 -78.34
N SER A 177 15.09 -19.50 -79.36
CA SER A 177 14.58 -20.74 -79.93
C SER A 177 15.73 -21.56 -80.50
N GLU A 178 15.58 -22.88 -80.57
CA GLU A 178 16.61 -23.79 -81.11
C GLU A 178 17.04 -23.38 -82.54
N SER A 179 16.11 -22.82 -83.31
CA SER A 179 16.36 -22.22 -84.62
C SER A 179 17.29 -20.99 -84.56
N GLN A 180 17.16 -20.12 -83.56
CA GLN A 180 18.02 -18.95 -83.40
C GLN A 180 19.43 -19.36 -82.96
N LEU A 181 19.55 -20.37 -82.09
CA LEU A 181 20.83 -20.95 -81.69
C LEU A 181 21.56 -21.59 -82.88
N GLN A 182 20.83 -22.31 -83.75
CA GLN A 182 21.40 -22.89 -84.98
C GLN A 182 21.87 -21.82 -85.98
N GLN A 183 21.15 -20.71 -86.13
CA GLN A 183 21.56 -19.61 -87.01
C GLN A 183 22.83 -18.91 -86.52
N ILE A 184 22.96 -18.69 -85.20
CA ILE A 184 24.17 -18.11 -84.60
C ILE A 184 25.36 -19.06 -84.79
N ALA A 185 25.18 -20.36 -84.55
CA ALA A 185 26.22 -21.36 -84.76
C ALA A 185 26.68 -21.41 -86.23
N ALA A 186 25.74 -21.34 -87.19
CA ALA A 186 26.06 -21.30 -88.61
C ALA A 186 26.84 -20.03 -89.01
N PHE A 187 26.48 -18.87 -88.45
CA PHE A 187 27.16 -17.60 -88.72
C PHE A 187 28.60 -17.59 -88.19
N VAL A 188 28.83 -18.09 -86.96
CA VAL A 188 30.16 -18.20 -86.36
C VAL A 188 31.06 -19.15 -87.15
N MET A 189 30.50 -20.27 -87.64
CA MET A 189 31.23 -21.25 -88.45
C MET A 189 31.57 -20.74 -89.87
N GLN A 190 30.83 -19.76 -90.41
CA GLN A 190 31.11 -19.17 -91.71
C GLN A 190 32.13 -18.00 -91.66
N GLY A 191 32.30 -17.36 -90.51
CA GLY A 191 33.22 -16.23 -90.32
C GLY A 191 34.67 -16.60 -89.98
N SER A 192 35.02 -17.89 -89.91
CA SER A 192 36.38 -18.37 -89.58
C SER A 192 37.15 -18.89 -90.82
N LYS A 193 37.09 -18.18 -91.94
CA LYS A 193 37.94 -18.44 -93.12
C LYS A 193 38.68 -17.18 -93.56
#